data_AF-A0A554L5M8-F1
#
_entry.id   AF-A0A554L5M8-F1
#
_cell.length_a   1.000
_cell.length_b   1.000
_cell.length_c   1.000
_cell.angle_alpha   90.00
_cell.angle_beta   90.00
_cell.angle_gamma   90.00
#
_symmetry.space_group_name_H-M   'P 1'
#
loop_
_entity.id
_entity.type
_entity.pdbx_description
1 polymer ?
#
loop_
_entity_poly.entity_id
_entity_poly.type
_entity_poly.pdbx_seq_one_letter_code
_entity_poly.pdbx_strand_id
1 'polypeptide(L)'
;MRRPALGILIIVIGTVSILRLTSAFFSDTETSSDNTLQAGELDLKIDNTSYYNEASSSATTWPSDNLPGHLFFDFNDLKPGDRGEDTISLSVQNPAWACMKIKITQNTDESCTEPEIINDPSCPDTGDLAQQLNFVFWADDGDNIHQLNEPVIKEGTASAIFNDDTWTLADSLFSVWPTPGPIPASETRYIGKYWCFGILSPSANPPGFSCDGQNLNNSAQSDKVMADVEFTAIQSRHNPGFLCNGSITPTPPIISPTITPTPTPLACNQADVMLVLDRSGSINSTELAQLKTASKAFVDDLGLSSSGIHAGMSSFATSGTLNHILSSNSITIKAAIDLLVSGGFTNLKSGIDIAAGELAGVNDRPDGSSPDKMIVITDGHPNRPLPESTADDVAATSADAARAAGSEIFVVGVGSDVDATYLQNEIADDAGHYFPISNYSDLQTALQNLDLCD
;
A
#
# COMPACT_ATOMS: atom_id res chain seq x y z
N MET A 1 28.75 44.52 89.19
CA MET A 1 28.09 45.84 89.19
C MET A 1 27.21 45.95 87.94
N ARG A 2 26.05 46.64 88.04
CA ARG A 2 25.16 47.06 86.92
C ARG A 2 24.45 45.92 86.13
N ARG A 3 23.36 46.33 85.45
CA ARG A 3 22.30 45.62 84.68
C ARG A 3 21.95 46.52 83.47
N PRO A 4 21.12 46.15 82.45
CA PRO A 4 20.25 44.96 82.29
C PRO A 4 20.79 44.01 81.18
N ALA A 5 20.16 43.50 80.10
CA ALA A 5 18.85 43.69 79.44
C ALA A 5 18.39 42.47 78.57
N LEU A 6 17.52 42.71 77.58
CA LEU A 6 16.80 41.76 76.70
C LEU A 6 17.59 41.42 75.41
N GLY A 7 17.28 40.32 74.68
CA GLY A 7 16.36 39.24 75.05
C GLY A 7 16.04 38.20 73.96
N ILE A 8 15.71 36.98 74.42
CA ILE A 8 14.66 36.04 73.95
C ILE A 8 14.41 35.89 72.43
N LEU A 9 14.65 34.69 71.88
CA LEU A 9 13.55 33.82 71.41
C LEU A 9 13.91 32.31 71.32
N ILE A 10 13.50 31.55 72.34
CA ILE A 10 13.03 30.13 72.36
C ILE A 10 13.95 29.00 71.82
N ILE A 11 13.88 27.84 72.48
CA ILE A 11 14.79 26.70 72.31
C ILE A 11 14.06 25.36 72.53
N VAL A 12 14.36 24.36 71.69
CA VAL A 12 14.39 22.89 71.93
C VAL A 12 13.13 22.14 72.43
N ILE A 13 12.90 20.97 71.82
CA ILE A 13 12.74 19.57 72.34
C ILE A 13 12.59 18.71 71.07
N GLY A 14 13.23 17.57 70.81
CA GLY A 14 13.84 16.48 71.62
C GLY A 14 13.31 15.15 71.01
N THR A 15 13.97 13.99 71.04
CA THR A 15 15.18 13.50 71.73
C THR A 15 15.90 12.43 70.88
N VAL A 16 17.03 11.90 71.38
CA VAL A 16 17.97 11.00 70.67
C VAL A 16 17.62 9.51 70.88
N SER A 17 17.83 8.62 69.87
CA SER A 17 18.67 7.38 69.97
C SER A 17 18.33 6.22 69.00
N ILE A 18 19.33 5.33 68.82
CA ILE A 18 19.31 3.92 68.35
C ILE A 18 19.30 3.65 66.83
N LEU A 19 20.29 2.84 66.40
CA LEU A 19 20.38 2.20 65.08
C LEU A 19 19.54 0.92 64.99
N ARG A 20 18.78 0.72 63.90
CA ARG A 20 18.79 -0.50 63.07
C ARG A 20 17.79 -0.45 61.90
N LEU A 21 18.24 -0.97 60.75
CA LEU A 21 17.43 -1.56 59.67
C LEU A 21 16.22 -0.76 59.16
N THR A 22 16.47 0.19 58.26
CA THR A 22 15.48 0.52 57.22
C THR A 22 15.48 -0.58 56.17
N SER A 23 14.29 -1.05 55.80
CA SER A 23 14.06 -2.03 54.72
C SER A 23 14.59 -1.51 53.38
N ALA A 24 15.01 -2.43 52.50
CA ALA A 24 15.27 -2.08 51.11
C ALA A 24 13.97 -1.63 50.42
N PHE A 25 14.01 -0.45 49.82
CA PHE A 25 13.21 -0.13 48.65
C PHE A 25 14.18 0.19 47.52
N PHE A 26 14.26 -0.71 46.54
CA PHE A 26 14.79 -0.35 45.23
C PHE A 26 13.70 0.47 44.54
N SER A 27 13.87 1.79 44.52
CA SER A 27 13.08 2.71 43.71
C SER A 27 14.05 3.68 43.06
N ASP A 28 14.54 3.32 41.88
CA ASP A 28 15.09 4.31 40.97
C ASP A 28 13.95 5.12 40.33
N THR A 29 14.26 6.24 39.69
CA THR A 29 13.26 7.07 39.00
C THR A 29 13.86 7.61 37.72
N GLU A 30 13.96 6.72 36.73
CA GLU A 30 14.43 7.02 35.39
C GLU A 30 13.56 8.11 34.76
N THR A 31 14.08 9.34 34.76
CA THR A 31 13.39 10.52 34.26
C THR A 31 13.86 10.79 32.84
N SER A 32 13.22 10.12 31.87
CA SER A 32 13.58 10.32 30.46
C SER A 32 13.42 11.80 30.08
N SER A 33 14.55 12.41 29.73
CA SER A 33 14.70 13.82 29.36
C SER A 33 15.18 13.87 27.92
N ASP A 34 14.89 14.95 27.19
CA ASP A 34 15.17 15.10 25.76
C ASP A 34 14.48 14.05 24.84
N ASN A 35 13.33 13.50 25.28
CA ASN A 35 12.44 12.69 24.43
C ASN A 35 12.04 13.48 23.18
N THR A 36 12.65 13.16 22.05
CA THR A 36 12.45 13.88 20.80
C THR A 36 11.70 12.99 19.81
N LEU A 37 10.41 13.24 19.63
CA LEU A 37 9.64 12.68 18.53
C LEU A 37 9.89 13.51 17.26
N GLN A 38 11.00 13.21 16.57
CA GLN A 38 11.24 13.70 15.22
C GLN A 38 10.60 12.73 14.22
N ALA A 39 9.78 13.26 13.31
CA ALA A 39 9.30 12.47 12.18
C ALA A 39 10.49 12.13 11.26
N GLY A 40 10.57 10.89 10.77
CA GLY A 40 11.58 10.50 9.79
C GLY A 40 11.34 11.21 8.46
N GLU A 41 12.37 11.89 7.95
CA GLU A 41 12.31 12.56 6.65
C GLU A 41 12.43 11.52 5.51
N LEU A 42 11.68 11.72 4.44
CA LEU A 42 11.82 10.96 3.20
C LEU A 42 12.65 11.77 2.21
N ASP A 43 13.95 11.52 2.23
CA ASP A 43 14.95 12.12 1.35
C ASP A 43 15.30 11.08 0.27
N LEU A 44 14.85 11.33 -0.96
CA LEU A 44 15.19 10.56 -2.16
C LEU A 44 16.46 11.17 -2.76
N LYS A 45 17.53 10.38 -2.84
CA LYS A 45 18.75 10.80 -3.53
C LYS A 45 18.97 10.00 -4.79
N ILE A 46 19.39 10.74 -5.80
CA ILE A 46 19.66 10.23 -7.15
C ILE A 46 21.12 10.55 -7.47
N ASP A 47 21.75 9.71 -8.28
CA ASP A 47 22.98 10.04 -8.99
C ASP A 47 22.92 9.54 -10.42
N ASN A 48 23.87 10.00 -11.23
CA ASN A 48 23.98 9.62 -12.63
C ASN A 48 25.43 9.42 -13.02
N THR A 49 25.73 8.30 -13.69
CA THR A 49 27.02 8.07 -14.36
C THR A 49 26.77 7.92 -15.85
N SER A 50 27.27 8.85 -16.66
CA SER A 50 26.86 9.04 -18.05
C SER A 50 28.03 8.95 -19.03
N TYR A 51 27.78 8.37 -20.19
CA TYR A 51 28.72 8.15 -21.29
C TYR A 51 28.11 8.61 -22.62
N TYR A 52 28.95 9.19 -23.49
CA TYR A 52 28.62 9.60 -24.84
C TYR A 52 29.68 9.04 -25.79
N ASN A 53 29.27 8.24 -26.77
CA ASN A 53 30.16 7.53 -27.69
C ASN A 53 31.36 6.87 -26.98
N GLU A 54 31.07 6.04 -25.95
CA GLU A 54 32.03 5.30 -25.12
C GLU A 54 32.97 6.15 -24.23
N ALA A 55 32.85 7.48 -24.24
CA ALA A 55 33.59 8.39 -23.35
C ALA A 55 32.70 8.93 -22.22
N SER A 56 33.21 8.99 -20.99
CA SER A 56 32.43 9.52 -19.84
C SER A 56 32.13 11.02 -20.01
N SER A 57 30.86 11.38 -19.82
CA SER A 57 30.34 12.75 -19.92
C SER A 57 30.34 13.42 -18.55
N SER A 58 31.27 14.35 -18.33
CA SER A 58 31.36 15.13 -17.07
C SER A 58 30.32 16.23 -16.93
N ALA A 59 29.49 16.48 -17.95
CA ALA A 59 28.37 17.42 -17.88
C ALA A 59 27.10 16.79 -17.29
N THR A 60 26.95 15.47 -17.47
CA THR A 60 25.79 14.68 -17.06
C THR A 60 26.13 13.62 -16.00
N THR A 61 27.40 13.48 -15.59
CA THR A 61 27.83 12.62 -14.48
C THR A 61 27.96 13.41 -13.18
N TRP A 62 27.24 13.01 -12.13
CA TRP A 62 27.18 13.71 -10.84
C TRP A 62 26.85 12.74 -9.68
N PRO A 63 27.40 12.96 -8.46
CA PRO A 63 27.24 12.07 -7.31
C PRO A 63 25.93 12.30 -6.53
N SER A 64 25.60 11.38 -5.62
CA SER A 64 24.32 11.29 -4.90
C SER A 64 23.88 12.60 -4.22
N ASP A 65 22.82 13.20 -4.78
CA ASP A 65 22.32 14.54 -4.42
C ASP A 65 20.80 14.65 -4.65
N ASN A 66 20.24 15.82 -4.32
CA ASN A 66 18.89 16.22 -4.73
C ASN A 66 18.89 16.76 -6.17
N LEU A 67 17.86 16.43 -6.95
CA LEU A 67 17.71 16.76 -8.38
C LEU A 67 17.92 18.23 -8.83
N PRO A 68 17.60 19.31 -8.06
CA PRO A 68 17.54 20.67 -8.61
C PRO A 68 18.85 21.21 -9.21
N GLY A 69 18.93 21.22 -10.54
CA GLY A 69 20.04 21.79 -11.32
C GLY A 69 20.92 20.76 -12.03
N HIS A 70 20.66 19.45 -11.85
CA HIS A 70 21.37 18.38 -12.54
C HIS A 70 20.67 17.99 -13.86
N LEU A 71 21.44 17.43 -14.81
CA LEU A 71 20.96 17.04 -16.15
C LEU A 71 21.29 15.56 -16.46
N PHE A 72 20.37 14.88 -17.14
CA PHE A 72 20.52 13.50 -17.64
C PHE A 72 20.89 13.43 -19.14
N PHE A 73 20.91 14.57 -19.83
CA PHE A 73 21.43 14.72 -21.20
C PHE A 73 21.67 16.22 -21.46
N ASP A 74 22.82 16.56 -22.04
CA ASP A 74 23.19 17.93 -22.46
C ASP A 74 24.15 17.82 -23.64
N PHE A 75 23.59 17.61 -24.84
CA PHE A 75 24.35 17.36 -26.06
C PHE A 75 23.97 18.40 -27.11
N ASN A 76 24.97 19.16 -27.56
CA ASN A 76 24.77 20.40 -28.34
C ASN A 76 25.06 20.21 -29.86
N ASP A 77 25.44 19.00 -30.29
CA ASP A 77 25.84 18.69 -31.67
C ASP A 77 25.77 17.16 -31.90
N LEU A 78 24.55 16.65 -32.13
CA LEU A 78 24.26 15.23 -32.38
C LEU A 78 24.33 14.88 -33.87
N LYS A 79 24.88 13.72 -34.22
CA LYS A 79 25.04 13.20 -35.59
C LYS A 79 24.38 11.83 -35.74
N PRO A 80 23.93 11.45 -36.95
CA PRO A 80 23.41 10.12 -37.22
C PRO A 80 24.36 8.99 -36.77
N GLY A 81 23.88 8.15 -35.85
CA GLY A 81 24.64 7.06 -35.22
C GLY A 81 25.28 7.39 -33.87
N ASP A 82 25.20 8.65 -33.40
CA ASP A 82 25.61 9.02 -32.04
C ASP A 82 24.72 8.35 -30.99
N ARG A 83 25.35 7.96 -29.88
CA ARG A 83 24.71 7.23 -28.78
C ARG A 83 25.27 7.61 -27.42
N GLY A 84 24.52 7.30 -26.38
CA GLY A 84 25.00 7.42 -25.01
C GLY A 84 24.26 6.50 -24.05
N GLU A 85 24.90 6.29 -22.91
CA GLU A 85 24.54 5.30 -21.90
C GLU A 85 24.67 5.94 -20.51
N ASP A 86 23.64 5.80 -19.67
CA ASP A 86 23.64 6.31 -18.31
C ASP A 86 23.15 5.25 -17.31
N THR A 87 23.86 5.14 -16.18
CA THR A 87 23.39 4.44 -14.98
C THR A 87 22.82 5.48 -14.01
N ILE A 88 21.51 5.43 -13.78
CA ILE A 88 20.80 6.30 -12.84
C ILE A 88 20.54 5.53 -11.55
N SER A 89 21.11 5.97 -10.43
CA SER A 89 20.92 5.33 -9.13
C SER A 89 19.74 5.94 -8.36
N LEU A 90 18.95 5.12 -7.71
CA LEU A 90 17.85 5.51 -6.81
C LEU A 90 18.14 4.97 -5.41
N SER A 91 18.22 5.86 -4.43
CA SER A 91 18.48 5.50 -3.02
C SER A 91 17.52 6.22 -2.07
N VAL A 92 16.99 5.48 -1.08
CA VAL A 92 15.99 5.97 -0.13
C VAL A 92 16.34 5.58 1.31
N GLN A 93 16.15 6.53 2.23
CA GLN A 93 16.40 6.31 3.66
C GLN A 93 15.33 5.44 4.35
N ASN A 94 14.14 5.36 3.75
CA ASN A 94 12.99 4.58 4.22
C ASN A 94 12.34 3.89 3.01
N PRO A 95 11.67 2.72 3.17
CA PRO A 95 11.09 2.02 2.03
C PRO A 95 10.02 2.88 1.36
N ALA A 96 10.11 3.02 0.03
CA ALA A 96 9.31 3.97 -0.72
C ALA A 96 8.84 3.42 -2.06
N TRP A 97 7.61 3.76 -2.42
CA TRP A 97 7.14 3.72 -3.79
C TRP A 97 7.86 4.81 -4.59
N ALA A 98 8.08 4.56 -5.88
CA ALA A 98 8.76 5.45 -6.80
C ALA A 98 8.07 5.48 -8.16
N CYS A 99 8.01 6.67 -8.74
CA CYS A 99 7.50 6.95 -10.08
C CYS A 99 8.51 7.84 -10.80
N MET A 100 8.58 7.73 -12.12
CA MET A 100 9.25 8.75 -12.95
C MET A 100 8.30 9.25 -14.03
N LYS A 101 8.53 10.47 -14.52
CA LYS A 101 7.96 10.94 -15.78
C LYS A 101 8.99 11.78 -16.53
N ILE A 102 8.87 11.81 -17.85
CA ILE A 102 9.68 12.67 -18.70
C ILE A 102 8.75 13.47 -19.62
N LYS A 103 9.01 14.77 -19.74
CA LYS A 103 8.15 15.71 -20.46
C LYS A 103 8.97 16.61 -21.37
N ILE A 104 8.73 16.55 -22.68
CA ILE A 104 9.26 17.53 -23.63
C ILE A 104 8.79 18.95 -23.25
N THR A 105 9.77 19.83 -23.01
CA THR A 105 9.58 21.25 -22.70
C THR A 105 9.94 22.17 -23.87
N GLN A 106 10.72 21.68 -24.84
CA GLN A 106 10.90 22.30 -26.15
C GLN A 106 11.10 21.22 -27.23
N ASN A 107 10.49 21.38 -28.41
CA ASN A 107 10.81 20.59 -29.60
C ASN A 107 10.58 21.47 -30.84
N THR A 108 11.64 22.07 -31.37
CA THR A 108 11.58 23.16 -32.37
C THR A 108 12.66 23.02 -33.42
N ASP A 109 12.28 23.23 -34.67
CA ASP A 109 13.18 23.73 -35.73
C ASP A 109 13.67 25.12 -35.29
N GLU A 110 14.98 25.30 -35.19
CA GLU A 110 15.60 26.59 -34.85
C GLU A 110 16.17 27.30 -36.10
N SER A 111 16.48 26.60 -37.20
CA SER A 111 17.13 27.20 -38.38
C SER A 111 17.16 26.37 -39.70
N CYS A 112 16.03 25.82 -40.13
CA CYS A 112 15.79 25.25 -41.47
C CYS A 112 16.56 25.95 -42.63
N THR A 113 17.68 25.34 -43.06
CA THR A 113 18.62 25.85 -44.08
C THR A 113 19.19 24.72 -44.95
N GLU A 114 19.82 24.98 -46.11
CA GLU A 114 20.36 23.86 -46.92
C GLU A 114 21.48 23.10 -46.16
N PRO A 115 21.43 21.75 -46.10
CA PRO A 115 20.59 20.83 -46.89
C PRO A 115 19.21 20.43 -46.30
N GLU A 116 18.90 20.78 -45.05
CA GLU A 116 17.67 20.45 -44.30
C GLU A 116 16.39 20.72 -45.10
N ILE A 117 16.26 21.92 -45.69
CA ILE A 117 15.10 22.37 -46.49
C ILE A 117 14.85 21.55 -47.79
N ILE A 118 15.80 20.70 -48.19
CA ILE A 118 15.65 19.75 -49.30
C ILE A 118 14.92 18.47 -48.82
N ASN A 119 15.06 18.14 -47.54
CA ASN A 119 14.46 16.99 -46.88
C ASN A 119 13.14 17.32 -46.18
N ASP A 120 13.02 18.49 -45.53
CA ASP A 120 11.73 19.09 -45.16
C ASP A 120 11.51 20.44 -45.86
N PRO A 121 10.81 20.45 -47.02
CA PRO A 121 10.40 21.69 -47.70
C PRO A 121 9.21 22.41 -47.05
N SER A 122 8.63 21.86 -45.98
CA SER A 122 7.50 22.41 -45.24
C SER A 122 7.90 23.19 -43.99
N CYS A 123 9.07 22.90 -43.42
CA CYS A 123 9.81 23.78 -42.49
C CYS A 123 8.91 24.29 -41.31
N PRO A 124 8.30 23.38 -40.51
CA PRO A 124 7.34 23.73 -39.46
C PRO A 124 8.04 24.16 -38.15
N ASP A 125 7.39 24.98 -37.34
CA ASP A 125 7.89 25.44 -36.01
C ASP A 125 8.10 24.31 -34.96
N THR A 126 8.01 23.02 -35.35
CA THR A 126 8.07 21.84 -34.49
C THR A 126 9.07 20.84 -35.04
N GLY A 127 10.15 20.60 -34.30
CA GLY A 127 11.30 19.85 -34.78
C GLY A 127 11.07 18.36 -35.03
N ASP A 128 11.93 17.78 -35.85
CA ASP A 128 11.93 16.38 -36.28
C ASP A 128 12.84 15.47 -35.43
N LEU A 129 13.84 16.04 -34.75
CA LEU A 129 14.85 15.35 -33.93
C LEU A 129 14.24 14.47 -32.83
N ALA A 130 13.17 14.91 -32.16
CA ALA A 130 12.49 14.08 -31.16
C ALA A 130 11.83 12.83 -31.75
N GLN A 131 11.51 12.82 -33.05
CA GLN A 131 11.02 11.65 -33.80
C GLN A 131 12.14 10.71 -34.25
N GLN A 132 13.40 11.15 -34.18
CA GLN A 132 14.58 10.43 -34.70
C GLN A 132 15.55 9.98 -33.59
N LEU A 133 15.47 10.58 -32.40
CA LEU A 133 16.13 10.10 -31.18
C LEU A 133 15.32 8.99 -30.52
N ASN A 134 15.85 7.77 -30.54
CA ASN A 134 15.30 6.60 -29.86
C ASN A 134 15.97 6.40 -28.50
N PHE A 135 15.17 6.05 -27.49
CA PHE A 135 15.58 5.79 -26.12
C PHE A 135 15.07 4.43 -25.66
N VAL A 136 15.83 3.79 -24.77
CA VAL A 136 15.40 2.63 -23.99
C VAL A 136 15.89 2.78 -22.55
N PHE A 137 14.99 2.52 -21.59
CA PHE A 137 15.23 2.54 -20.16
C PHE A 137 14.94 1.14 -19.61
N TRP A 138 15.80 0.57 -18.77
CA TRP A 138 15.62 -0.74 -18.15
C TRP A 138 15.95 -0.74 -16.65
N ALA A 139 15.40 -1.72 -15.94
CA ALA A 139 15.73 -1.99 -14.55
C ALA A 139 17.06 -2.76 -14.49
N ASP A 140 18.12 -2.03 -14.14
CA ASP A 140 19.53 -2.44 -14.26
C ASP A 140 20.07 -3.03 -12.94
N ASP A 141 21.01 -3.98 -13.02
CA ASP A 141 21.66 -4.57 -11.84
C ASP A 141 22.84 -3.75 -11.27
N GLY A 142 23.29 -2.74 -12.01
CA GLY A 142 24.41 -1.86 -11.71
C GLY A 142 25.61 -2.00 -12.66
N ASP A 143 25.55 -2.90 -13.65
CA ASP A 143 26.62 -3.08 -14.66
C ASP A 143 26.48 -2.20 -15.91
N ASN A 144 25.32 -1.57 -16.12
CA ASN A 144 24.99 -0.68 -17.25
C ASN A 144 24.91 -1.39 -18.63
N ILE A 145 24.69 -2.71 -18.68
CA ILE A 145 24.72 -3.51 -19.92
C ILE A 145 23.46 -4.39 -20.03
N HIS A 146 22.38 -3.87 -20.63
CA HIS A 146 21.10 -4.57 -20.76
C HIS A 146 21.19 -6.06 -21.15
N GLN A 147 20.81 -6.92 -20.20
CA GLN A 147 20.80 -8.38 -20.28
C GLN A 147 19.37 -8.94 -20.52
N LEU A 148 19.26 -10.20 -20.97
CA LEU A 148 17.96 -10.84 -21.26
C LEU A 148 17.05 -11.02 -20.03
N ASN A 149 17.61 -10.88 -18.83
CA ASN A 149 16.93 -10.98 -17.53
C ASN A 149 16.46 -9.62 -16.96
N GLU A 150 16.73 -8.51 -17.64
CA GLU A 150 16.44 -7.16 -17.15
C GLU A 150 15.18 -6.58 -17.80
N PRO A 151 14.15 -6.16 -17.03
CA PRO A 151 12.95 -5.57 -17.59
C PRO A 151 13.16 -4.19 -18.19
N VAL A 152 12.84 -4.04 -19.49
CA VAL A 152 12.67 -2.72 -20.12
C VAL A 152 11.47 -1.99 -19.50
N ILE A 153 11.71 -0.79 -18.99
CA ILE A 153 10.75 0.13 -18.38
C ILE A 153 9.98 0.89 -19.48
N LYS A 154 10.72 1.38 -20.48
CA LYS A 154 10.17 2.15 -21.61
C LYS A 154 11.13 2.10 -22.80
N GLU A 155 10.60 2.01 -24.01
CA GLU A 155 11.35 2.10 -25.27
C GLU A 155 10.54 2.94 -26.28
N GLY A 156 11.22 3.74 -27.10
CA GLY A 156 10.62 4.48 -28.22
C GLY A 156 11.33 5.79 -28.55
N THR A 157 10.76 6.57 -29.48
CA THR A 157 11.26 7.91 -29.80
C THR A 157 10.97 8.89 -28.67
N ALA A 158 11.83 9.90 -28.47
CA ALA A 158 11.61 10.94 -27.48
C ALA A 158 10.21 11.58 -27.60
N SER A 159 9.77 11.89 -28.83
CA SER A 159 8.44 12.44 -29.11
C SER A 159 7.27 11.50 -28.77
N ALA A 160 7.50 10.19 -28.70
CA ALA A 160 6.48 9.20 -28.35
C ALA A 160 6.43 8.90 -26.84
N ILE A 161 7.56 8.97 -26.13
CA ILE A 161 7.63 8.56 -24.72
C ILE A 161 7.84 9.69 -23.71
N PHE A 162 8.41 10.85 -24.10
CA PHE A 162 8.60 12.01 -23.20
C PHE A 162 7.33 12.91 -23.20
N ASN A 163 6.19 12.29 -22.94
CA ASN A 163 4.85 12.83 -23.15
C ASN A 163 4.15 13.29 -21.86
N ASP A 164 4.86 13.42 -20.74
CA ASP A 164 4.33 13.70 -19.39
C ASP A 164 3.51 12.53 -18.76
N ASP A 165 3.46 11.35 -19.39
CA ASP A 165 2.93 10.13 -18.75
C ASP A 165 3.81 9.74 -17.56
N THR A 166 3.19 9.46 -16.41
CA THR A 166 3.89 8.80 -15.30
C THR A 166 4.14 7.33 -15.61
N TRP A 167 5.39 6.90 -15.43
CA TRP A 167 5.85 5.52 -15.50
C TRP A 167 6.06 5.01 -14.06
N THR A 168 5.39 3.92 -13.68
CA THR A 168 5.63 3.27 -12.37
C THR A 168 7.02 2.64 -12.35
N LEU A 169 7.82 2.95 -11.32
CA LEU A 169 9.06 2.22 -11.01
C LEU A 169 8.82 1.21 -9.90
N ALA A 170 8.13 1.62 -8.83
CA ALA A 170 7.61 0.76 -7.79
C ALA A 170 6.36 1.39 -7.17
N ASP A 171 5.20 0.76 -7.28
CA ASP A 171 3.98 1.11 -6.56
C ASP A 171 3.32 -0.13 -5.95
N SER A 172 2.13 0.03 -5.36
CA SER A 172 1.45 -1.05 -4.62
C SER A 172 1.08 -2.28 -5.45
N LEU A 173 1.13 -2.21 -6.78
CA LEU A 173 0.79 -3.32 -7.68
C LEU A 173 1.95 -3.78 -8.56
N PHE A 174 2.96 -2.93 -8.81
CA PHE A 174 4.02 -3.20 -9.79
C PHE A 174 5.40 -2.68 -9.34
N SER A 175 6.45 -3.42 -9.68
CA SER A 175 7.86 -3.01 -9.54
C SER A 175 8.60 -3.40 -10.82
N VAL A 176 9.47 -2.51 -11.33
CA VAL A 176 10.29 -2.80 -12.51
C VAL A 176 11.44 -3.76 -12.22
N TRP A 177 11.86 -3.87 -10.95
CA TRP A 177 12.93 -4.77 -10.54
C TRP A 177 12.39 -6.17 -10.18
N PRO A 178 13.17 -7.26 -10.35
CA PRO A 178 12.70 -8.64 -10.14
C PRO A 178 12.23 -9.00 -8.71
N THR A 179 12.38 -8.10 -7.74
CA THR A 179 11.81 -8.23 -6.38
C THR A 179 10.57 -7.32 -6.26
N PRO A 180 9.36 -7.88 -6.13
CA PRO A 180 8.15 -7.09 -5.92
C PRO A 180 8.19 -6.28 -4.62
N GLY A 181 7.56 -5.11 -4.62
CA GLY A 181 7.47 -4.20 -3.47
C GLY A 181 8.18 -2.86 -3.69
N PRO A 182 8.30 -2.04 -2.63
CA PRO A 182 8.89 -0.71 -2.70
C PRO A 182 10.41 -0.77 -2.91
N ILE A 183 11.01 0.36 -3.32
CA ILE A 183 12.47 0.53 -3.22
C ILE A 183 12.87 0.33 -1.74
N PRO A 184 13.80 -0.61 -1.43
CA PRO A 184 14.16 -0.91 -0.05
C PRO A 184 14.97 0.21 0.59
N ALA A 185 14.88 0.34 1.92
CA ALA A 185 15.69 1.31 2.65
C ALA A 185 17.16 0.89 2.68
N SER A 186 18.08 1.83 2.44
CA SER A 186 19.54 1.59 2.41
C SER A 186 20.03 0.61 1.33
N GLU A 187 19.19 0.22 0.38
CA GLU A 187 19.60 -0.42 -0.88
C GLU A 187 19.50 0.59 -2.01
N THR A 188 20.41 0.48 -2.99
CA THR A 188 20.35 1.25 -4.24
C THR A 188 19.69 0.41 -5.32
N ARG A 189 18.79 1.01 -6.10
CA ARG A 189 18.23 0.43 -7.32
C ARG A 189 18.72 1.23 -8.53
N TYR A 190 19.01 0.56 -9.64
CA TYR A 190 19.53 1.22 -10.83
C TYR A 190 18.51 1.22 -11.97
N ILE A 191 18.55 2.28 -12.77
CA ILE A 191 17.90 2.37 -14.08
C ILE A 191 19.00 2.60 -15.10
N GLY A 192 19.17 1.67 -16.02
CA GLY A 192 20.01 1.84 -17.20
C GLY A 192 19.22 2.61 -18.27
N LYS A 193 19.89 3.52 -18.97
CA LYS A 193 19.32 4.31 -20.07
C LYS A 193 20.29 4.32 -21.24
N TYR A 194 19.84 3.85 -22.40
CA TYR A 194 20.57 3.95 -23.67
C TYR A 194 19.77 4.84 -24.62
N TRP A 195 20.47 5.66 -25.41
CA TRP A 195 19.86 6.46 -26.46
C TRP A 195 20.66 6.41 -27.76
N CYS A 196 19.97 6.61 -28.88
CA CYS A 196 20.49 6.50 -30.24
C CYS A 196 19.84 7.57 -31.14
N PHE A 197 20.66 8.37 -31.84
CA PHE A 197 20.19 9.16 -32.97
C PHE A 197 20.22 8.32 -34.24
N GLY A 198 19.14 7.56 -34.47
CA GLY A 198 19.06 6.56 -35.53
C GLY A 198 18.20 5.36 -35.14
N ILE A 199 18.40 4.25 -35.85
CA ILE A 199 17.74 2.98 -35.54
C ILE A 199 18.46 2.35 -34.34
N LEU A 200 17.77 2.30 -33.20
CA LEU A 200 18.17 1.51 -32.04
C LEU A 200 17.91 0.02 -32.33
N SER A 201 18.82 -0.87 -31.94
CA SER A 201 18.62 -2.32 -32.07
C SER A 201 19.36 -3.10 -30.98
N PRO A 202 18.72 -4.09 -30.33
CA PRO A 202 19.37 -4.89 -29.30
C PRO A 202 20.50 -5.74 -29.87
N SER A 203 21.62 -5.80 -29.14
CA SER A 203 22.78 -6.62 -29.47
C SER A 203 22.89 -7.80 -28.50
N ALA A 204 23.27 -8.96 -29.02
CA ALA A 204 23.48 -10.17 -28.21
C ALA A 204 24.97 -10.50 -27.97
N ASN A 205 25.89 -9.92 -28.77
CA ASN A 205 27.33 -10.15 -28.68
C ASN A 205 28.11 -8.89 -29.16
N PRO A 206 28.54 -7.98 -28.26
CA PRO A 206 28.26 -7.97 -26.81
C PRO A 206 26.76 -7.77 -26.51
N PRO A 207 26.28 -8.12 -25.29
CA PRO A 207 24.96 -7.69 -24.80
C PRO A 207 24.85 -6.15 -24.74
N GLY A 208 23.65 -5.61 -24.53
CA GLY A 208 23.34 -4.18 -24.62
C GLY A 208 22.69 -3.79 -25.95
N PHE A 209 22.89 -2.54 -26.40
CA PHE A 209 22.23 -1.99 -27.59
C PHE A 209 23.22 -1.46 -28.64
N SER A 210 22.72 -1.34 -29.86
CA SER A 210 23.43 -0.79 -31.03
C SER A 210 22.62 0.34 -31.66
N CYS A 211 23.31 1.25 -32.36
CA CYS A 211 22.72 2.42 -33.00
C CYS A 211 23.19 2.49 -34.46
N ASP A 212 22.24 2.61 -35.41
CA ASP A 212 22.51 2.77 -36.84
C ASP A 212 21.86 4.03 -37.41
N GLY A 213 22.69 5.03 -37.72
CA GLY A 213 22.27 6.30 -38.33
C GLY A 213 22.04 6.24 -39.85
N GLN A 214 22.34 5.14 -40.55
CA GLN A 214 22.38 5.10 -42.03
C GLN A 214 21.07 5.44 -42.74
N ASN A 215 19.92 5.37 -42.04
CA ASN A 215 18.60 5.64 -42.61
C ASN A 215 18.07 7.05 -42.26
N LEU A 216 18.84 7.85 -41.53
CA LEU A 216 18.51 9.25 -41.26
C LEU A 216 18.84 10.14 -42.48
N ASN A 217 18.20 11.30 -42.54
CA ASN A 217 18.44 12.33 -43.53
C ASN A 217 18.70 13.68 -42.83
N ASN A 218 18.69 14.80 -43.55
CA ASN A 218 19.01 16.11 -42.98
C ASN A 218 17.82 16.83 -42.30
N SER A 219 16.60 16.26 -42.20
CA SER A 219 15.43 16.97 -41.65
C SER A 219 15.55 17.30 -40.16
N ALA A 220 16.26 16.48 -39.38
CA ALA A 220 16.55 16.74 -37.97
C ALA A 220 17.85 17.55 -37.76
N GLN A 221 18.24 18.38 -38.74
CA GLN A 221 19.37 19.27 -38.64
C GLN A 221 18.95 20.57 -37.93
N SER A 222 19.84 21.16 -37.13
CA SER A 222 19.62 22.41 -36.37
C SER A 222 18.51 22.41 -35.30
N ASP A 223 17.57 21.47 -35.39
CA ASP A 223 16.57 21.10 -34.39
C ASP A 223 17.06 21.05 -32.96
N LYS A 224 16.13 21.36 -32.05
CA LYS A 224 16.35 21.31 -30.61
C LYS A 224 15.19 20.64 -29.88
N VAL A 225 15.52 19.59 -29.13
CA VAL A 225 14.65 18.99 -28.10
C VAL A 225 15.18 19.29 -26.70
N MET A 226 14.28 19.62 -25.78
CA MET A 226 14.52 19.68 -24.34
C MET A 226 13.40 18.92 -23.63
N ALA A 227 13.72 18.23 -22.54
CA ALA A 227 12.73 17.57 -21.70
C ALA A 227 13.14 17.59 -20.23
N ASP A 228 12.14 17.76 -19.35
CA ASP A 228 12.29 17.68 -17.90
C ASP A 228 12.13 16.23 -17.46
N VAL A 229 12.97 15.77 -16.53
CA VAL A 229 12.89 14.45 -15.89
C VAL A 229 12.50 14.64 -14.42
N GLU A 230 11.38 14.06 -14.00
CA GLU A 230 10.90 14.15 -12.62
C GLU A 230 10.79 12.75 -12.01
N PHE A 231 11.31 12.59 -10.79
CA PHE A 231 11.10 11.42 -9.95
C PHE A 231 10.25 11.80 -8.74
N THR A 232 9.22 11.02 -8.45
CA THR A 232 8.40 11.14 -7.24
C THR A 232 8.60 9.89 -6.39
N ALA A 233 8.87 10.05 -5.09
CA ALA A 233 8.89 8.94 -4.13
C ALA A 233 7.98 9.21 -2.93
N ILE A 234 7.27 8.17 -2.46
CA ILE A 234 6.36 8.24 -1.31
C ILE A 234 6.59 7.03 -0.40
N GLN A 235 6.73 7.28 0.90
CA GLN A 235 7.05 6.25 1.90
C GLN A 235 5.93 5.19 1.96
N SER A 236 6.27 3.94 1.68
CA SER A 236 5.29 2.86 1.52
C SER A 236 4.58 2.51 2.83
N ARG A 237 5.28 2.61 3.96
CA ARG A 237 4.80 2.37 5.34
C ARG A 237 3.44 3.02 5.64
N HIS A 238 3.19 4.21 5.11
CA HIS A 238 1.96 4.98 5.36
C HIS A 238 1.06 5.12 4.14
N ASN A 239 1.43 4.49 3.00
CA ASN A 239 0.75 4.62 1.72
C ASN A 239 0.64 3.26 1.00
N PRO A 240 0.14 2.18 1.64
CA PRO A 240 0.26 0.81 1.12
C PRO A 240 -0.48 0.57 -0.20
N GLY A 241 -1.50 1.38 -0.53
CA GLY A 241 -2.27 1.32 -1.78
C GLY A 241 -1.95 2.45 -2.78
N PHE A 242 -0.77 3.07 -2.69
CA PHE A 242 -0.36 4.13 -3.63
C PHE A 242 -0.15 3.57 -5.04
N LEU A 243 -0.55 4.35 -6.05
CA LEU A 243 -0.39 4.06 -7.48
C LEU A 243 0.11 5.33 -8.18
N CYS A 244 1.10 5.18 -9.07
CA CYS A 244 1.76 6.33 -9.69
C CYS A 244 0.83 7.20 -10.57
N ASN A 245 -0.23 6.62 -11.13
CA ASN A 245 -1.01 7.24 -12.20
C ASN A 245 -2.41 7.75 -11.75
N GLY A 246 -2.68 7.74 -10.43
CA GLY A 246 -3.74 8.54 -9.78
C GLY A 246 -5.22 8.28 -10.15
N SER A 247 -5.52 7.42 -11.12
CA SER A 247 -6.88 7.21 -11.64
C SER A 247 -7.59 6.01 -11.02
N ILE A 248 -8.65 6.27 -10.27
CA ILE A 248 -9.69 5.27 -9.96
C ILE A 248 -10.80 5.35 -11.01
N THR A 249 -11.07 4.25 -11.71
CA THR A 249 -12.27 4.08 -12.56
C THR A 249 -12.81 2.65 -12.37
N PRO A 250 -14.08 2.46 -11.96
CA PRO A 250 -14.52 1.18 -11.38
C PRO A 250 -15.03 0.15 -12.41
N THR A 251 -14.17 -0.79 -12.81
CA THR A 251 -14.52 -2.04 -13.52
C THR A 251 -13.53 -3.18 -13.16
N PRO A 252 -13.83 -4.47 -13.44
CA PRO A 252 -13.62 -5.54 -12.46
C PRO A 252 -12.28 -6.32 -12.56
N PRO A 253 -11.87 -7.01 -11.48
CA PRO A 253 -10.65 -7.82 -11.45
C PRO A 253 -10.81 -9.19 -12.13
N ILE A 254 -9.95 -9.49 -13.13
CA ILE A 254 -9.70 -10.87 -13.61
C ILE A 254 -8.18 -11.09 -13.85
N ILE A 255 -7.50 -11.50 -12.78
CA ILE A 255 -6.35 -12.45 -12.68
C ILE A 255 -5.27 -12.47 -13.80
N SER A 256 -4.00 -12.18 -13.44
CA SER A 256 -2.78 -13.01 -13.65
C SER A 256 -1.49 -12.19 -13.84
N PRO A 257 -0.31 -12.64 -13.38
CA PRO A 257 -0.02 -13.51 -12.23
C PRO A 257 1.03 -12.88 -11.29
N THR A 258 0.64 -12.50 -10.08
CA THR A 258 1.60 -12.14 -9.03
C THR A 258 2.45 -13.38 -8.69
N ILE A 259 3.78 -13.24 -8.59
CA ILE A 259 4.53 -14.12 -7.67
C ILE A 259 4.16 -13.68 -6.26
N THR A 260 3.08 -14.26 -5.77
CA THR A 260 2.70 -14.19 -4.37
C THR A 260 3.94 -14.50 -3.53
N PRO A 261 4.27 -13.72 -2.48
CA PRO A 261 4.65 -14.44 -1.27
C PRO A 261 3.53 -15.45 -1.06
N THR A 262 3.83 -16.76 -1.05
CA THR A 262 2.83 -17.79 -0.71
C THR A 262 2.04 -17.22 0.44
N PRO A 263 0.72 -17.03 0.32
CA PRO A 263 -0.01 -16.34 1.36
C PRO A 263 0.36 -17.06 2.64
N THR A 264 0.90 -16.31 3.62
CA THR A 264 0.78 -16.79 5.00
C THR A 264 -0.70 -17.07 5.10
N PRO A 265 -1.12 -18.34 5.24
CA PRO A 265 -2.54 -18.59 5.36
C PRO A 265 -3.04 -17.78 6.54
N LEU A 266 -4.35 -17.58 6.65
CA LEU A 266 -4.89 -17.52 7.99
C LEU A 266 -4.44 -18.84 8.66
N ALA A 267 -3.44 -18.74 9.55
CA ALA A 267 -2.51 -19.82 9.88
C ALA A 267 -3.16 -21.01 10.62
N CYS A 268 -4.43 -20.88 10.98
CA CYS A 268 -5.36 -21.98 11.18
C CYS A 268 -5.39 -22.88 9.95
N ASN A 269 -4.60 -23.95 10.01
CA ASN A 269 -4.71 -25.12 9.13
C ASN A 269 -6.14 -25.68 9.06
N GLN A 270 -6.96 -25.37 10.05
CA GLN A 270 -8.37 -25.72 10.21
C GLN A 270 -9.03 -24.71 11.18
N ALA A 271 -10.25 -24.26 10.89
CA ALA A 271 -11.10 -23.36 11.70
C ALA A 271 -12.56 -23.41 11.18
N ASP A 272 -13.54 -23.01 11.99
CA ASP A 272 -14.95 -22.85 11.59
C ASP A 272 -15.37 -21.38 11.67
N VAL A 273 -15.78 -20.82 10.53
CA VAL A 273 -15.89 -19.35 10.36
C VAL A 273 -17.33 -18.94 10.02
N MET A 274 -17.94 -18.12 10.88
CA MET A 274 -19.27 -17.55 10.63
C MET A 274 -19.19 -16.06 10.28
N LEU A 275 -19.60 -15.72 9.05
CA LEU A 275 -19.87 -14.35 8.66
C LEU A 275 -21.24 -13.90 9.21
N VAL A 276 -21.26 -12.78 9.94
CA VAL A 276 -22.46 -12.24 10.61
C VAL A 276 -22.73 -10.85 10.03
N LEU A 277 -23.50 -10.83 8.93
CA LEU A 277 -23.59 -9.66 8.05
C LEU A 277 -24.83 -8.82 8.34
N ASP A 278 -24.64 -7.54 8.66
CA ASP A 278 -25.71 -6.56 8.73
C ASP A 278 -26.32 -6.33 7.33
N ARG A 279 -27.64 -6.16 7.30
CA ARG A 279 -28.44 -5.78 6.13
C ARG A 279 -29.66 -4.97 6.56
N SER A 280 -29.49 -4.14 7.60
CA SER A 280 -30.49 -3.21 8.12
C SER A 280 -30.80 -2.07 7.12
N GLY A 281 -31.64 -1.12 7.52
CA GLY A 281 -32.15 -0.07 6.63
C GLY A 281 -31.24 1.15 6.42
N SER A 282 -30.12 1.25 7.14
CA SER A 282 -29.09 2.27 6.91
C SER A 282 -28.26 1.96 5.66
N ILE A 283 -27.84 0.70 5.51
CA ILE A 283 -27.03 0.19 4.39
C ILE A 283 -27.74 0.39 3.05
N ASN A 284 -27.25 1.35 2.26
CA ASN A 284 -27.78 1.66 0.95
C ASN A 284 -27.34 0.62 -0.12
N SER A 285 -27.88 0.73 -1.34
CA SER A 285 -27.62 -0.26 -2.40
C SER A 285 -26.16 -0.38 -2.85
N THR A 286 -25.38 0.69 -2.72
CA THR A 286 -23.95 0.72 -3.05
C THR A 286 -23.13 0.05 -1.94
N GLU A 287 -23.42 0.42 -0.70
CA GLU A 287 -22.80 -0.15 0.50
C GLU A 287 -23.07 -1.65 0.62
N LEU A 288 -24.30 -2.09 0.35
CA LEU A 288 -24.66 -3.51 0.26
C LEU A 288 -23.90 -4.23 -0.85
N ALA A 289 -23.66 -3.58 -1.99
CA ALA A 289 -22.87 -4.17 -3.09
C ALA A 289 -21.38 -4.29 -2.73
N GLN A 290 -20.84 -3.32 -1.98
CA GLN A 290 -19.48 -3.35 -1.44
C GLN A 290 -19.34 -4.43 -0.35
N LEU A 291 -20.27 -4.50 0.61
CA LEU A 291 -20.37 -5.57 1.61
C LEU A 291 -20.37 -6.95 0.95
N LYS A 292 -21.25 -7.17 -0.04
CA LYS A 292 -21.26 -8.43 -0.82
C LYS A 292 -19.93 -8.70 -1.51
N THR A 293 -19.25 -7.69 -2.02
CA THR A 293 -17.97 -7.87 -2.74
C THR A 293 -16.87 -8.27 -1.77
N ALA A 294 -16.72 -7.52 -0.66
CA ALA A 294 -15.73 -7.78 0.37
C ALA A 294 -15.93 -9.15 1.05
N SER A 295 -17.16 -9.49 1.46
CA SER A 295 -17.47 -10.79 2.07
C SER A 295 -17.22 -11.97 1.13
N LYS A 296 -17.45 -11.81 -0.19
CA LYS A 296 -17.14 -12.86 -1.18
C LYS A 296 -15.65 -13.00 -1.45
N ALA A 297 -14.88 -11.91 -1.42
CA ALA A 297 -13.43 -11.95 -1.52
C ALA A 297 -12.80 -12.64 -0.31
N PHE A 298 -13.23 -12.27 0.91
CA PHE A 298 -12.79 -12.93 2.15
C PHE A 298 -13.08 -14.44 2.15
N VAL A 299 -14.23 -14.89 1.65
CA VAL A 299 -14.52 -16.33 1.46
C VAL A 299 -13.52 -17.03 0.52
N ASP A 300 -13.02 -16.34 -0.51
CA ASP A 300 -12.01 -16.91 -1.41
C ASP A 300 -10.63 -16.90 -0.75
N ASP A 301 -10.29 -15.86 0.01
CA ASP A 301 -9.05 -15.75 0.78
C ASP A 301 -8.97 -16.77 1.94
N LEU A 302 -10.11 -17.16 2.53
CA LEU A 302 -10.22 -18.25 3.52
C LEU A 302 -9.89 -19.65 2.95
N GLY A 303 -9.79 -19.81 1.62
CA GLY A 303 -9.31 -21.07 1.01
C GLY A 303 -10.13 -22.33 1.36
N LEU A 304 -11.46 -22.18 1.47
CA LEU A 304 -12.34 -23.21 2.05
C LEU A 304 -12.11 -24.62 1.48
N SER A 305 -11.91 -25.60 2.37
CA SER A 305 -11.59 -26.99 1.98
C SER A 305 -12.06 -28.00 3.03
N SER A 306 -12.40 -29.22 2.61
CA SER A 306 -13.07 -30.20 3.47
C SER A 306 -12.26 -30.63 4.69
N SER A 307 -10.93 -30.51 4.64
CA SER A 307 -10.02 -30.74 5.76
C SER A 307 -9.52 -29.46 6.44
N GLY A 308 -9.70 -28.29 5.83
CA GLY A 308 -9.20 -27.01 6.33
C GLY A 308 -10.32 -26.15 6.92
N ILE A 309 -10.38 -24.89 6.49
CA ILE A 309 -11.43 -23.97 6.91
C ILE A 309 -12.76 -24.33 6.23
N HIS A 310 -13.84 -24.35 7.01
CA HIS A 310 -15.23 -24.31 6.52
C HIS A 310 -15.83 -22.98 6.94
N ALA A 311 -16.80 -22.49 6.18
CA ALA A 311 -17.50 -21.26 6.53
C ALA A 311 -19.01 -21.39 6.34
N GLY A 312 -19.73 -20.62 7.15
CA GLY A 312 -21.17 -20.42 7.08
C GLY A 312 -21.50 -18.94 7.20
N MET A 313 -22.79 -18.61 7.21
CA MET A 313 -23.24 -17.22 7.18
C MET A 313 -24.59 -17.01 7.84
N SER A 314 -24.66 -16.07 8.78
CA SER A 314 -25.90 -15.43 9.21
C SER A 314 -26.01 -14.01 8.64
N SER A 315 -27.22 -13.48 8.56
CA SER A 315 -27.44 -12.04 8.30
C SER A 315 -28.61 -11.49 9.09
N PHE A 316 -28.51 -10.24 9.51
CA PHE A 316 -29.51 -9.62 10.37
C PHE A 316 -30.05 -8.29 9.83
N ALA A 317 -31.35 -8.10 10.01
CA ALA A 317 -32.01 -6.80 9.96
C ALA A 317 -32.97 -6.75 11.15
N THR A 318 -34.27 -6.52 10.95
CA THR A 318 -35.29 -6.63 12.02
C THR A 318 -35.26 -7.98 12.74
N SER A 319 -34.85 -9.04 12.04
CA SER A 319 -34.53 -10.37 12.56
C SER A 319 -33.28 -10.91 11.87
N GLY A 320 -32.59 -11.84 12.53
CA GLY A 320 -31.56 -12.67 11.92
C GLY A 320 -32.11 -13.70 10.93
N THR A 321 -31.21 -14.36 10.22
CA THR A 321 -31.47 -15.48 9.30
C THR A 321 -30.17 -16.29 9.17
N LEU A 322 -30.24 -17.62 9.20
CA LEU A 322 -29.13 -18.46 8.76
C LEU A 322 -29.21 -18.56 7.24
N ASN A 323 -28.29 -17.89 6.55
CA ASN A 323 -28.25 -17.81 5.10
C ASN A 323 -27.54 -19.02 4.49
N HIS A 324 -26.56 -19.57 5.20
CA HIS A 324 -25.74 -20.69 4.76
C HIS A 324 -25.13 -21.40 5.99
N ILE A 325 -25.10 -22.73 5.96
CA ILE A 325 -24.57 -23.61 7.02
C ILE A 325 -23.05 -23.76 6.88
N LEU A 326 -22.35 -24.09 7.98
CA LEU A 326 -20.91 -24.39 7.94
C LEU A 326 -20.62 -25.45 6.88
N SER A 327 -19.79 -25.09 5.89
CA SER A 327 -19.31 -26.04 4.88
C SER A 327 -18.07 -25.53 4.15
N SER A 328 -17.33 -26.48 3.56
CA SER A 328 -16.18 -26.20 2.69
C SER A 328 -16.55 -25.81 1.25
N ASN A 329 -17.67 -25.11 1.03
CA ASN A 329 -18.20 -24.82 -0.33
C ASN A 329 -18.34 -23.32 -0.59
N SER A 330 -17.26 -22.72 -1.09
CA SER A 330 -17.20 -21.30 -1.44
C SER A 330 -18.23 -20.88 -2.50
N ILE A 331 -18.73 -21.79 -3.35
CA ILE A 331 -19.74 -21.45 -4.36
C ILE A 331 -21.10 -21.18 -3.71
N THR A 332 -21.52 -22.01 -2.74
CA THR A 332 -22.86 -21.88 -2.15
C THR A 332 -22.95 -20.77 -1.11
N ILE A 333 -21.89 -20.48 -0.35
CA ILE A 333 -21.87 -19.31 0.54
C ILE A 333 -21.85 -17.99 -0.25
N LYS A 334 -21.06 -17.89 -1.33
CA LYS A 334 -21.02 -16.67 -2.16
C LYS A 334 -22.37 -16.43 -2.87
N ALA A 335 -23.07 -17.49 -3.27
CA ALA A 335 -24.44 -17.39 -3.76
C ALA A 335 -25.44 -16.92 -2.67
N ALA A 336 -25.25 -17.31 -1.40
CA ALA A 336 -26.06 -16.82 -0.29
C ALA A 336 -25.79 -15.34 0.03
N ILE A 337 -24.53 -14.90 -0.05
CA ILE A 337 -24.14 -13.48 0.06
C ILE A 337 -24.79 -12.65 -1.06
N ASP A 338 -24.76 -13.12 -2.31
CA ASP A 338 -25.36 -12.41 -3.44
C ASP A 338 -26.89 -12.25 -3.33
N LEU A 339 -27.57 -13.09 -2.54
CA LEU A 339 -29.01 -12.99 -2.25
C LEU A 339 -29.39 -11.97 -1.16
N LEU A 340 -28.43 -11.31 -0.49
CA LEU A 340 -28.79 -10.30 0.52
C LEU A 340 -29.55 -9.09 -0.06
N VAL A 341 -30.48 -8.58 0.72
CA VAL A 341 -31.25 -7.35 0.44
C VAL A 341 -31.30 -6.55 1.73
N SER A 342 -30.89 -5.28 1.67
CA SER A 342 -30.93 -4.37 2.83
C SER A 342 -32.34 -3.85 3.11
N GLY A 343 -32.61 -3.50 4.36
CA GLY A 343 -33.89 -2.94 4.78
C GLY A 343 -34.41 -3.49 6.11
N GLY A 344 -35.08 -2.61 6.85
CA GLY A 344 -35.60 -2.90 8.19
C GLY A 344 -34.75 -2.28 9.29
N PHE A 345 -34.73 -2.93 10.44
CA PHE A 345 -34.06 -2.47 11.66
C PHE A 345 -32.73 -3.23 11.90
N THR A 346 -32.07 -3.01 13.04
CA THR A 346 -30.73 -3.57 13.33
C THR A 346 -30.79 -4.49 14.55
N ASN A 347 -30.86 -5.81 14.33
CA ASN A 347 -30.97 -6.85 15.36
C ASN A 347 -29.66 -7.65 15.48
N LEU A 348 -28.58 -6.99 15.90
CA LEU A 348 -27.24 -7.58 16.05
C LEU A 348 -27.29 -8.87 16.89
N LYS A 349 -28.05 -8.85 18.00
CA LYS A 349 -28.34 -10.02 18.84
C LYS A 349 -28.70 -11.26 18.01
N SER A 350 -29.68 -11.12 17.11
CA SER A 350 -30.19 -12.23 16.31
C SER A 350 -29.26 -12.65 15.18
N GLY A 351 -28.23 -11.87 14.84
CA GLY A 351 -27.14 -12.31 13.97
C GLY A 351 -26.16 -13.22 14.72
N ILE A 352 -25.73 -12.76 15.91
CA ILE A 352 -24.82 -13.48 16.82
C ILE A 352 -25.44 -14.80 17.31
N ASP A 353 -26.69 -14.77 17.81
CA ASP A 353 -27.45 -15.95 18.27
C ASP A 353 -27.47 -17.08 17.22
N ILE A 354 -27.58 -16.72 15.94
CA ILE A 354 -27.69 -17.67 14.84
C ILE A 354 -26.32 -18.19 14.42
N ALA A 355 -25.26 -17.38 14.52
CA ALA A 355 -23.90 -17.82 14.26
C ALA A 355 -23.40 -18.77 15.35
N ALA A 356 -23.53 -18.39 16.62
CA ALA A 356 -23.23 -19.26 17.76
C ALA A 356 -24.09 -20.54 17.76
N GLY A 357 -25.35 -20.47 17.29
CA GLY A 357 -26.22 -21.64 17.15
C GLY A 357 -25.85 -22.62 16.03
N GLU A 358 -25.04 -22.19 15.05
CA GLU A 358 -24.49 -23.04 13.99
C GLU A 358 -23.10 -23.58 14.38
N LEU A 359 -22.28 -22.75 15.05
CA LEU A 359 -20.99 -23.12 15.64
C LEU A 359 -21.13 -24.10 16.82
N ALA A 360 -22.24 -24.05 17.58
CA ALA A 360 -22.61 -25.10 18.54
C ALA A 360 -23.58 -26.16 17.92
N GLY A 361 -23.52 -26.34 16.59
CA GLY A 361 -24.55 -27.01 15.80
C GLY A 361 -24.31 -28.50 15.52
N VAL A 362 -24.75 -28.94 14.33
CA VAL A 362 -24.52 -30.31 13.82
C VAL A 362 -23.53 -30.36 12.65
N ASN A 363 -23.11 -29.18 12.17
CA ASN A 363 -22.11 -28.99 11.11
C ASN A 363 -20.75 -28.52 11.68
N ASP A 364 -20.76 -28.08 12.93
CA ASP A 364 -19.63 -27.88 13.83
C ASP A 364 -18.62 -29.06 13.84
N ARG A 365 -17.37 -28.75 14.16
CA ARG A 365 -16.24 -29.67 14.28
C ARG A 365 -15.43 -29.32 15.53
N PRO A 366 -14.84 -30.31 16.24
CA PRO A 366 -14.21 -30.07 17.55
C PRO A 366 -13.27 -28.87 17.58
N ASP A 367 -13.64 -27.89 18.40
CA ASP A 367 -13.08 -26.55 18.57
C ASP A 367 -11.58 -26.56 18.90
N GLY A 368 -11.12 -27.56 19.67
CA GLY A 368 -9.69 -27.85 19.87
C GLY A 368 -8.90 -28.31 18.62
N SER A 369 -9.53 -28.31 17.44
CA SER A 369 -8.91 -28.53 16.12
C SER A 369 -9.50 -27.64 15.02
N SER A 370 -10.76 -27.22 15.14
CA SER A 370 -11.45 -26.27 14.26
C SER A 370 -11.97 -25.10 15.10
N PRO A 371 -11.12 -24.19 15.60
CA PRO A 371 -11.57 -23.12 16.50
C PRO A 371 -12.61 -22.22 15.83
N ASP A 372 -13.59 -21.81 16.62
CA ASP A 372 -14.72 -20.96 16.25
C ASP A 372 -14.31 -19.51 16.04
N LYS A 373 -14.59 -18.94 14.87
CA LYS A 373 -14.29 -17.54 14.54
C LYS A 373 -15.54 -16.85 14.00
N MET A 374 -16.05 -15.84 14.70
CA MET A 374 -17.24 -15.08 14.32
C MET A 374 -16.85 -13.69 13.82
N ILE A 375 -17.17 -13.38 12.56
CA ILE A 375 -16.79 -12.12 11.90
C ILE A 375 -18.07 -11.29 11.70
N VAL A 376 -18.28 -10.33 12.60
CA VAL A 376 -19.41 -9.39 12.60
C VAL A 376 -19.08 -8.17 11.74
N ILE A 377 -20.00 -7.77 10.86
CA ILE A 377 -19.84 -6.56 10.03
C ILE A 377 -21.11 -5.72 10.14
N THR A 378 -21.02 -4.49 10.63
CA THR A 378 -22.17 -3.58 10.85
C THR A 378 -21.81 -2.11 10.73
N ASP A 379 -22.75 -1.32 10.24
CA ASP A 379 -22.75 0.15 10.20
C ASP A 379 -23.64 0.79 11.30
N GLY A 380 -24.31 -0.03 12.10
CA GLY A 380 -25.47 0.39 12.89
C GLY A 380 -25.42 0.00 14.36
N HIS A 381 -25.86 0.92 15.20
CA HIS A 381 -26.14 0.67 16.62
C HIS A 381 -27.37 -0.27 16.77
N PRO A 382 -27.33 -1.30 17.64
CA PRO A 382 -28.46 -2.19 17.89
C PRO A 382 -29.73 -1.43 18.25
N ASN A 383 -30.83 -1.76 17.57
CA ASN A 383 -32.15 -1.21 17.89
C ASN A 383 -33.22 -2.30 18.00
N ARG A 384 -32.87 -3.57 17.80
CA ARG A 384 -33.75 -4.73 17.99
C ARG A 384 -33.01 -5.85 18.75
N PRO A 385 -33.71 -6.73 19.49
CA PRO A 385 -35.16 -6.82 19.66
C PRO A 385 -35.79 -5.64 20.44
N LEU A 386 -37.12 -5.57 20.47
CA LEU A 386 -37.83 -4.57 21.29
C LEU A 386 -37.95 -5.06 22.75
N PRO A 387 -37.87 -4.16 23.75
CA PRO A 387 -37.75 -2.70 23.63
C PRO A 387 -36.34 -2.24 23.23
N GLU A 388 -36.29 -1.21 22.38
CA GLU A 388 -35.08 -0.64 21.79
C GLU A 388 -34.05 -0.23 22.84
N SER A 389 -34.49 0.30 23.99
CA SER A 389 -33.68 0.67 25.15
C SER A 389 -33.04 -0.50 25.92
N THR A 390 -33.03 -1.70 25.35
CA THR A 390 -32.34 -2.90 25.86
C THR A 390 -31.67 -3.69 24.72
N ALA A 391 -31.67 -3.16 23.49
CA ALA A 391 -31.12 -3.86 22.32
C ALA A 391 -29.62 -4.10 22.44
N ASP A 392 -28.90 -3.14 23.05
CA ASP A 392 -27.48 -3.26 23.39
C ASP A 392 -27.22 -4.34 24.42
N ASP A 393 -27.87 -4.25 25.60
CA ASP A 393 -27.71 -5.17 26.73
C ASP A 393 -27.86 -6.63 26.27
N VAL A 394 -28.86 -6.93 25.45
CA VAL A 394 -29.14 -8.29 25.00
C VAL A 394 -28.19 -8.75 23.89
N ALA A 395 -27.68 -7.85 23.05
CA ALA A 395 -26.68 -8.17 22.03
C ALA A 395 -25.30 -8.41 22.66
N ALA A 396 -24.89 -7.58 23.63
CA ALA A 396 -23.72 -7.81 24.47
C ALA A 396 -23.82 -9.15 25.22
N THR A 397 -24.97 -9.44 25.85
CA THR A 397 -25.25 -10.74 26.48
C THR A 397 -25.13 -11.92 25.50
N SER A 398 -25.34 -11.70 24.21
CA SER A 398 -25.20 -12.77 23.19
C SER A 398 -23.75 -12.93 22.72
N ALA A 399 -22.99 -11.84 22.63
CA ALA A 399 -21.55 -11.89 22.42
C ALA A 399 -20.85 -12.61 23.60
N ASP A 400 -21.19 -12.26 24.84
CA ASP A 400 -20.74 -12.96 26.05
C ASP A 400 -21.08 -14.46 26.01
N ALA A 401 -22.29 -14.82 25.57
CA ALA A 401 -22.69 -16.21 25.48
C ALA A 401 -21.93 -17.00 24.39
N ALA A 402 -21.56 -16.35 23.28
CA ALA A 402 -20.74 -16.95 22.23
C ALA A 402 -19.27 -17.09 22.67
N ARG A 403 -18.67 -16.05 23.26
CA ARG A 403 -17.33 -16.11 23.88
C ARG A 403 -17.25 -17.21 24.94
N ALA A 404 -18.26 -17.30 25.82
CA ALA A 404 -18.34 -18.33 26.84
C ALA A 404 -18.62 -19.75 26.31
N ALA A 405 -19.02 -19.89 25.04
CA ALA A 405 -19.14 -21.18 24.34
C ALA A 405 -17.84 -21.60 23.66
N GLY A 406 -16.97 -20.65 23.30
CA GLY A 406 -15.68 -20.89 22.62
C GLY A 406 -15.43 -20.01 21.39
N SER A 407 -16.42 -19.22 20.97
CA SER A 407 -16.32 -18.43 19.72
C SER A 407 -15.64 -17.08 19.93
N GLU A 408 -14.54 -16.87 19.20
CA GLU A 408 -13.76 -15.63 19.16
C GLU A 408 -14.40 -14.62 18.20
N ILE A 409 -14.64 -13.38 18.65
CA ILE A 409 -15.50 -12.43 17.93
C ILE A 409 -14.71 -11.24 17.38
N PHE A 410 -14.57 -11.21 16.06
CA PHE A 410 -14.03 -10.10 15.28
C PHE A 410 -15.17 -9.17 14.86
N VAL A 411 -14.98 -7.86 14.98
CA VAL A 411 -16.01 -6.87 14.65
C VAL A 411 -15.45 -5.79 13.74
N VAL A 412 -15.99 -5.70 12.53
CA VAL A 412 -15.72 -4.59 11.60
C VAL A 412 -16.85 -3.57 11.70
N GLY A 413 -16.56 -2.43 12.33
CA GLY A 413 -17.48 -1.30 12.46
C GLY A 413 -17.32 -0.32 11.29
N VAL A 414 -18.41 -0.01 10.58
CA VAL A 414 -18.36 0.72 9.31
C VAL A 414 -19.03 2.09 9.40
N GLY A 415 -18.32 3.15 9.03
CA GLY A 415 -18.85 4.51 8.96
C GLY A 415 -18.68 5.34 10.24
N SER A 416 -19.31 6.52 10.27
CA SER A 416 -19.26 7.48 11.38
C SER A 416 -20.31 7.25 12.47
N ASP A 417 -21.35 6.47 12.16
CA ASP A 417 -22.60 6.44 12.92
C ASP A 417 -22.69 5.19 13.84
N VAL A 418 -21.65 4.33 13.80
CA VAL A 418 -21.43 3.25 14.77
C VAL A 418 -21.01 3.79 16.14
N ASP A 419 -21.53 3.20 17.22
CA ASP A 419 -20.89 3.33 18.52
C ASP A 419 -19.67 2.39 18.57
N ALA A 420 -18.53 2.92 18.13
CA ALA A 420 -17.25 2.23 18.15
C ALA A 420 -16.81 1.81 19.57
N THR A 421 -17.26 2.50 20.62
CA THR A 421 -16.90 2.15 22.01
C THR A 421 -17.71 0.93 22.46
N TYR A 422 -19.00 0.90 22.15
CA TYR A 422 -19.85 -0.26 22.38
C TYR A 422 -19.37 -1.49 21.58
N LEU A 423 -19.15 -1.35 20.28
CA LEU A 423 -18.71 -2.47 19.43
C LEU A 423 -17.35 -3.05 19.86
N GLN A 424 -16.41 -2.20 20.30
CA GLN A 424 -15.09 -2.62 20.75
C GLN A 424 -15.08 -3.29 22.14
N ASN A 425 -15.91 -2.84 23.09
CA ASN A 425 -15.83 -3.32 24.48
C ASN A 425 -16.88 -4.37 24.83
N GLU A 426 -18.02 -4.42 24.13
CA GLU A 426 -19.14 -5.30 24.47
C GLU A 426 -19.33 -6.44 23.45
N ILE A 427 -18.94 -6.24 22.17
CA ILE A 427 -19.20 -7.18 21.07
C ILE A 427 -17.94 -7.88 20.53
N ALA A 428 -16.83 -7.17 20.33
CA ALA A 428 -15.55 -7.79 19.99
C ALA A 428 -14.99 -8.62 21.16
N ASP A 429 -14.06 -9.55 20.92
CA ASP A 429 -13.42 -10.31 22.00
C ASP A 429 -12.53 -9.41 22.87
N ASP A 430 -11.71 -8.57 22.23
CA ASP A 430 -10.99 -7.48 22.87
C ASP A 430 -10.78 -6.27 21.94
N ALA A 431 -10.00 -5.29 22.40
CA ALA A 431 -9.70 -4.07 21.65
C ALA A 431 -8.91 -4.29 20.35
N GLY A 432 -8.20 -5.41 20.19
CA GLY A 432 -7.50 -5.81 18.97
C GLY A 432 -8.41 -6.52 17.96
N HIS A 433 -9.50 -7.13 18.44
CA HIS A 433 -10.53 -7.76 17.60
C HIS A 433 -11.53 -6.77 16.98
N TYR A 434 -11.36 -5.47 17.20
CA TYR A 434 -12.21 -4.40 16.64
C TYR A 434 -11.52 -3.61 15.53
N PHE A 435 -12.16 -3.57 14.36
CA PHE A 435 -11.62 -3.01 13.12
C PHE A 435 -12.53 -1.86 12.63
N PRO A 436 -12.28 -0.61 13.03
CA PRO A 436 -13.03 0.54 12.54
C PRO A 436 -12.61 0.91 11.11
N ILE A 437 -13.58 1.06 10.21
CA ILE A 437 -13.37 1.58 8.86
C ILE A 437 -14.32 2.74 8.53
N SER A 438 -13.85 3.69 7.74
CA SER A 438 -14.64 4.88 7.40
C SER A 438 -15.73 4.60 6.36
N ASN A 439 -15.54 3.63 5.45
CA ASN A 439 -16.48 3.34 4.38
C ASN A 439 -16.50 1.84 4.01
N TYR A 440 -17.60 1.38 3.42
CA TYR A 440 -17.71 0.03 2.86
C TYR A 440 -16.72 -0.27 1.71
N SER A 441 -16.08 0.74 1.10
CA SER A 441 -14.96 0.53 0.16
C SER A 441 -13.74 -0.14 0.81
N ASP A 442 -13.54 0.12 2.10
CA ASP A 442 -12.32 -0.19 2.83
C ASP A 442 -12.43 -1.58 3.49
N LEU A 443 -13.63 -2.18 3.43
CA LEU A 443 -14.03 -3.40 4.10
C LEU A 443 -13.26 -4.65 3.64
N GLN A 444 -12.94 -4.75 2.35
CA GLN A 444 -12.14 -5.88 1.86
C GLN A 444 -10.75 -5.87 2.51
N THR A 445 -10.11 -4.71 2.59
CA THR A 445 -8.79 -4.55 3.24
C THR A 445 -8.86 -4.84 4.73
N ALA A 446 -9.93 -4.44 5.43
CA ALA A 446 -10.12 -4.79 6.85
C ALA A 446 -10.28 -6.31 7.05
N LEU A 447 -11.11 -6.96 6.22
CA LEU A 447 -11.29 -8.42 6.26
C LEU A 447 -9.99 -9.18 5.93
N GLN A 448 -9.15 -8.66 5.03
CA GLN A 448 -7.85 -9.25 4.69
C GLN A 448 -6.76 -9.01 5.75
N ASN A 449 -7.00 -8.13 6.73
CA ASN A 449 -6.12 -7.88 7.88
C ASN A 449 -6.58 -8.62 9.15
N LEU A 450 -7.63 -9.45 9.09
CA LEU A 450 -8.03 -10.30 10.21
C LEU A 450 -7.07 -11.49 10.30
N ASP A 451 -6.27 -11.53 11.36
CA ASP A 451 -5.61 -12.77 11.78
C ASP A 451 -6.58 -13.55 12.68
N LEU A 452 -6.97 -14.75 12.27
CA LEU A 452 -7.93 -15.59 13.00
C LEU A 452 -7.20 -16.73 13.76
N CYS A 453 -5.90 -16.60 14.03
CA CYS A 453 -5.00 -17.77 14.08
C CYS A 453 -3.93 -17.79 15.18
N ASP A 454 -4.13 -17.02 16.24
CA ASP A 454 -3.41 -17.17 17.53
C ASP A 454 -3.76 -18.48 18.28
#